data_AF-A0A9D9WYT2-F1
#
_entry.id   AF-A0A9D9WYT2-F1
#
_cell.length_a   1.000
_cell.length_b   1.000
_cell.length_c   1.000
_cell.angle_alpha   90.00
_cell.angle_beta   90.00
_cell.angle_gamma   90.00
#
_symmetry.space_group_name_H-M   'P 1'
#
loop_
_entity.id
_entity.type
_entity.pdbx_description
1 polymer ?
#
loop_
_entity_poly.entity_id
_entity_poly.type
_entity_poly.pdbx_seq_one_letter_code
_entity_poly.pdbx_strand_id
1 'polypeptide(L)'
;MSETSQSKSIMGVIKGMPSAIWSSVFRHDLPHTDLGRSQTSFTNFFLHIHPVKVHKNTLRPWFTMGLGLISLFLFLILTITGVLLMFYYVPSTTQAYDRMLDLRGSVAFGVFLRNMHRWSAHGMVAAVFLHMCRVFFTGSYKKPREFNWVIGVMLFLLTLFLSFTGYLLPWDQLAFWAITVGTAIAGYAPVFGEEIRFLLLGDTTVGQEALLRFYVLHVAVLPLVTTLLIAIHFWRIRKDGGLSRPEDADIVEPAVADVPAGKVASAGAAGINIIEKKRYGVQGLVRGPFTKVGNVPDNSVYSYPNLLLAELFVFILTILGVITVSFFFNAPLEEPVNIMHPPNPAKAPWYFLGLQEMVSYSAFWGGVGIPALQVLILLIVPYFDRGTKGVGQWFARERLLANTLFMTFVVVNIILIIVGTFFRGQNWEFASPF
;
A
#
# COMPACT_ATOMS: atom_id res chain seq x y z
N MET A 1 -64.77 16.65 3.85
CA MET A 1 -64.26 16.13 5.13
C MET A 1 -64.18 14.61 5.05
N SER A 2 -62.98 14.05 4.96
CA SER A 2 -62.59 12.88 5.76
C SER A 2 -61.09 12.70 5.60
N GLU A 3 -60.33 13.38 6.43
CA GLU A 3 -58.96 13.00 6.75
C GLU A 3 -58.99 11.58 7.31
N THR A 4 -58.59 10.58 6.53
CA THR A 4 -58.24 9.27 7.08
C THR A 4 -56.79 9.33 7.52
N SER A 5 -56.59 9.95 8.68
CA SER A 5 -55.46 9.69 9.56
C SER A 5 -55.43 8.19 9.85
N GLN A 6 -54.66 7.43 9.07
CA GLN A 6 -54.27 6.08 9.45
C GLN A 6 -53.39 6.18 10.69
N SER A 7 -54.04 6.13 11.86
CA SER A 7 -53.41 5.76 13.12
C SER A 7 -52.77 4.38 12.92
N LYS A 8 -51.49 4.36 12.49
CA LYS A 8 -50.67 3.15 12.58
C LYS A 8 -50.60 2.82 14.06
N SER A 9 -51.31 1.76 14.48
CA SER A 9 -51.26 1.24 15.85
C SER A 9 -49.80 1.19 16.29
N ILE A 10 -49.50 1.72 17.47
CA ILE A 10 -48.14 1.75 18.05
C ILE A 10 -47.51 0.35 17.97
N MET A 11 -48.32 -0.71 18.15
CA MET A 11 -47.91 -2.10 18.02
C MET A 11 -47.46 -2.48 16.59
N GLY A 12 -48.12 -1.93 15.56
CA GLY A 12 -47.74 -2.12 14.16
C GLY A 12 -46.47 -1.35 13.78
N VAL A 13 -46.27 -0.15 14.37
CA VAL A 13 -45.01 0.61 14.22
C VAL A 13 -43.85 -0.14 14.86
N ILE A 14 -44.02 -0.64 16.08
CA ILE A 14 -42.99 -1.42 16.81
C ILE A 14 -42.66 -2.71 16.06
N LYS A 15 -43.65 -3.45 15.55
CA LYS A 15 -43.41 -4.68 14.77
C LYS A 15 -42.73 -4.40 13.42
N GLY A 16 -43.01 -3.25 12.79
CA GLY A 16 -42.36 -2.82 11.55
C GLY A 16 -40.97 -2.19 11.75
N MET A 17 -40.64 -1.78 12.98
CA MET A 17 -39.42 -1.03 13.30
C MET A 17 -38.13 -1.77 12.90
N PRO A 18 -37.95 -3.09 13.12
CA PRO A 18 -36.75 -3.80 12.68
C PRO A 18 -36.58 -3.79 11.15
N SER A 19 -37.67 -3.96 10.40
CA SER A 19 -37.65 -3.90 8.93
C SER A 19 -37.43 -2.48 8.41
N ALA A 20 -37.99 -1.47 9.08
CA ALA A 20 -37.74 -0.07 8.77
C ALA A 20 -36.29 0.35 9.07
N ILE A 21 -35.73 -0.08 10.20
CA ILE A 21 -34.31 0.12 10.52
C ILE A 21 -33.44 -0.59 9.49
N TRP A 22 -33.75 -1.85 9.16
CA TRP A 22 -33.02 -2.61 8.15
C TRP A 22 -33.05 -1.92 6.77
N SER A 23 -34.22 -1.54 6.28
CA SER A 23 -34.38 -0.84 4.99
C SER A 23 -33.82 0.58 4.99
N SER A 24 -33.71 1.24 6.16
CA SER A 24 -33.05 2.55 6.28
C SER A 24 -31.54 2.47 6.08
N VAL A 25 -30.93 1.35 6.50
CA VAL A 25 -29.49 1.06 6.39
C VAL A 25 -29.19 0.40 5.03
N PHE A 26 -30.02 -0.55 4.60
CA PHE A 26 -29.90 -1.30 3.35
C PHE A 26 -31.06 -0.95 2.42
N ARG A 27 -30.88 0.14 1.65
CA ARG A 27 -31.96 0.73 0.83
C ARG A 27 -32.26 -0.03 -0.48
N HIS A 28 -31.43 -0.98 -0.89
CA HIS A 28 -31.55 -1.68 -2.17
C HIS A 28 -31.19 -3.17 -2.02
N ASP A 29 -31.94 -4.03 -2.73
CA ASP A 29 -31.64 -5.45 -2.88
C ASP A 29 -30.34 -5.67 -3.69
N LEU A 30 -29.79 -6.89 -3.62
CA LEU A 30 -28.59 -7.26 -4.37
C LEU A 30 -28.82 -7.08 -5.88
N PRO A 31 -27.97 -6.32 -6.58
CA PRO A 31 -28.24 -5.97 -7.97
C PRO A 31 -28.00 -7.14 -8.92
N HIS A 32 -29.06 -7.59 -9.59
CA HIS A 32 -29.00 -8.61 -10.65
C HIS A 32 -28.84 -8.02 -12.07
N THR A 33 -29.07 -6.72 -12.23
CA THR A 33 -28.95 -6.01 -13.51
C THR A 33 -27.75 -5.07 -13.53
N ASP A 34 -27.26 -4.77 -14.73
CA ASP A 34 -26.15 -3.83 -14.96
C ASP A 34 -26.42 -2.43 -14.42
N LEU A 35 -27.65 -1.94 -14.59
CA LEU A 35 -28.10 -0.67 -14.02
C LEU A 35 -28.03 -0.70 -12.50
N GLY A 36 -28.53 -1.77 -11.88
CA GLY A 36 -28.51 -1.95 -10.43
C GLY A 36 -27.07 -1.97 -9.89
N ARG A 37 -26.14 -2.68 -10.56
CA ARG A 37 -24.74 -2.74 -10.11
C ARG A 37 -24.07 -1.37 -10.14
N SER A 38 -24.34 -0.59 -11.19
CA SER A 38 -23.86 0.79 -11.30
C SER A 38 -24.44 1.69 -10.21
N GLN A 39 -25.77 1.65 -10.03
CA GLN A 39 -26.47 2.45 -9.01
C GLN A 39 -25.97 2.11 -7.61
N THR A 40 -25.82 0.83 -7.26
CA THR A 40 -25.29 0.39 -5.96
C THR A 40 -23.89 0.93 -5.69
N SER A 41 -23.00 0.97 -6.69
CA SER A 41 -21.68 1.60 -6.52
C SER A 41 -21.74 3.11 -6.30
N PHE A 42 -22.72 3.81 -6.89
CA PHE A 42 -22.87 5.27 -6.75
C PHE A 42 -23.63 5.68 -5.49
N THR A 43 -24.64 4.93 -5.08
CA THR A 43 -25.54 5.29 -3.96
C THR A 43 -25.01 4.81 -2.60
N ASN A 44 -24.11 3.84 -2.59
CA ASN A 44 -23.55 3.29 -1.37
C ASN A 44 -22.29 4.06 -0.93
N PHE A 45 -22.31 4.57 0.30
CA PHE A 45 -21.19 5.32 0.88
C PHE A 45 -19.89 4.51 0.96
N PHE A 46 -19.90 3.19 1.06
CA PHE A 46 -18.67 2.40 1.08
C PHE A 46 -18.17 2.09 -0.33
N LEU A 47 -19.08 1.88 -1.29
CA LEU A 47 -18.72 1.53 -2.67
C LEU A 47 -18.35 2.74 -3.53
N HIS A 48 -18.67 3.96 -3.08
CA HIS A 48 -18.32 5.19 -3.82
C HIS A 48 -16.80 5.38 -3.99
N ILE A 49 -16.00 4.75 -3.11
CA ILE A 49 -14.53 4.82 -3.16
C ILE A 49 -14.00 4.01 -4.35
N HIS A 50 -14.71 2.96 -4.75
CA HIS A 50 -14.36 2.12 -5.90
C HIS A 50 -14.83 2.76 -7.21
N PRO A 51 -14.10 2.57 -8.31
CA PRO A 51 -14.64 2.85 -9.64
C PRO A 51 -15.82 1.90 -9.91
N VAL A 52 -16.79 2.30 -10.72
CA VAL A 52 -17.95 1.44 -11.07
C VAL A 52 -17.52 0.21 -11.87
N LYS A 53 -16.56 0.40 -12.77
CA LYS A 53 -15.99 -0.66 -13.62
C LYS A 53 -14.48 -0.64 -13.53
N VAL A 54 -13.87 -1.82 -13.59
CA VAL A 54 -12.43 -2.02 -13.71
C VAL A 54 -12.11 -2.88 -14.92
N HIS A 55 -10.90 -2.73 -15.45
CA HIS A 55 -10.45 -3.53 -16.57
C HIS A 55 -10.16 -4.97 -16.14
N LYS A 56 -10.50 -5.98 -16.95
CA LYS A 56 -10.25 -7.39 -16.61
C LYS A 56 -8.76 -7.69 -16.41
N ASN A 57 -7.88 -7.07 -17.20
CA ASN A 57 -6.43 -7.24 -17.05
C ASN A 57 -5.92 -6.82 -15.66
N THR A 58 -6.59 -5.85 -15.03
CA THR A 58 -6.24 -5.36 -13.71
C THR A 58 -6.51 -6.37 -12.60
N LEU A 59 -7.51 -7.25 -12.80
CA LEU A 59 -7.89 -8.28 -11.83
C LEU A 59 -7.01 -9.54 -11.93
N ARG A 60 -6.11 -9.62 -12.91
CA ARG A 60 -5.21 -10.77 -13.06
C ARG A 60 -4.23 -10.79 -11.88
N PRO A 61 -4.15 -11.88 -11.09
CA PRO A 61 -3.28 -11.94 -9.91
C PRO A 61 -1.83 -11.60 -10.21
N TRP A 62 -1.27 -12.13 -11.30
CA TRP A 62 0.12 -11.92 -11.69
C TRP A 62 0.45 -10.51 -12.19
N PHE A 63 -0.57 -9.72 -12.54
CA PHE A 63 -0.33 -8.37 -13.04
C PHE A 63 -0.08 -7.38 -11.89
N THR A 64 -0.91 -7.41 -10.85
CA THR A 64 -0.79 -6.49 -9.69
C THR A 64 -0.13 -7.14 -8.48
N MET A 65 -0.18 -8.48 -8.40
CA MET A 65 0.19 -9.28 -7.23
C MET A 65 -0.52 -8.84 -5.94
N GLY A 66 -1.57 -8.02 -6.04
CA GLY A 66 -2.22 -7.38 -4.89
C GLY A 66 -1.32 -6.45 -4.07
N LEU A 67 -0.08 -6.15 -4.48
CA LEU A 67 0.94 -5.53 -3.61
C LEU A 67 0.53 -4.16 -3.04
N GLY A 68 -0.20 -3.35 -3.81
CA GLY A 68 -0.72 -2.06 -3.33
C GLY A 68 -1.80 -2.24 -2.26
N LEU A 69 -2.68 -3.23 -2.42
CA LEU A 69 -3.73 -3.57 -1.44
C LEU A 69 -3.13 -4.23 -0.20
N ILE A 70 -2.17 -5.15 -0.37
CA ILE A 70 -1.42 -5.76 0.73
C ILE A 70 -0.77 -4.66 1.58
N SER A 71 -0.12 -3.67 0.95
CA SER A 71 0.49 -2.54 1.66
C SER A 71 -0.55 -1.71 2.42
N LEU A 72 -1.72 -1.45 1.83
CA LEU A 72 -2.82 -0.77 2.53
C LEU A 72 -3.31 -1.57 3.73
N PHE A 73 -3.55 -2.87 3.58
CA PHE A 73 -4.05 -3.72 4.67
C PHE A 73 -3.03 -3.87 5.79
N LEU A 74 -1.74 -3.98 5.47
CA LEU A 74 -0.66 -3.96 6.47
C LEU A 74 -0.62 -2.62 7.22
N PHE A 75 -0.81 -1.50 6.53
CA PHE A 75 -0.92 -0.18 7.19
C PHE A 75 -2.13 -0.10 8.13
N LEU A 76 -3.29 -0.64 7.73
CA LEU A 76 -4.47 -0.71 8.60
C LEU A 76 -4.23 -1.60 9.83
N ILE A 77 -3.62 -2.77 9.64
CA ILE A 77 -3.24 -3.66 10.76
C ILE A 77 -2.28 -2.94 11.70
N LEU A 78 -1.26 -2.26 11.17
CA LEU A 78 -0.31 -1.46 11.96
C LEU A 78 -1.00 -0.36 12.74
N THR A 79 -1.93 0.37 12.12
CA THR A 79 -2.67 1.45 12.78
C THR A 79 -3.53 0.90 13.91
N ILE A 80 -4.30 -0.17 13.67
CA ILE A 80 -5.18 -0.78 14.67
C ILE A 80 -4.35 -1.36 15.83
N THR A 81 -3.33 -2.16 15.52
CA THR A 81 -2.46 -2.75 16.54
C THR A 81 -1.67 -1.69 17.30
N GLY A 82 -1.23 -0.63 16.63
CA GLY A 82 -0.54 0.51 17.26
C GLY A 82 -1.43 1.24 18.26
N VAL A 83 -2.67 1.56 17.88
CA VAL A 83 -3.66 2.16 18.81
C VAL A 83 -3.91 1.26 20.01
N LEU A 84 -4.01 -0.06 19.82
CA LEU A 84 -4.15 -0.99 20.94
C LEU A 84 -2.92 -1.01 21.86
N LEU A 85 -1.71 -0.96 21.29
CA LEU A 85 -0.46 -0.89 22.06
C LEU A 85 -0.31 0.41 22.84
N MET A 86 -0.88 1.53 22.34
CA MET A 86 -0.84 2.82 23.05
C MET A 86 -1.46 2.75 24.45
N PHE A 87 -2.46 1.89 24.68
CA PHE A 87 -3.07 1.74 26.01
C PHE A 87 -2.12 1.13 27.05
N TYR A 88 -1.04 0.46 26.63
CA TYR A 88 -0.10 -0.23 27.51
C TYR A 88 1.29 0.39 27.54
N TYR A 89 1.58 1.33 26.64
CA TYR A 89 2.91 1.91 26.48
C TYR A 89 3.04 3.27 27.17
N VAL A 90 4.20 3.50 27.79
CA VAL A 90 4.57 4.78 28.41
C VAL A 90 5.89 5.25 27.78
N PRO A 91 5.92 6.42 27.10
CA PRO A 91 7.12 6.95 26.43
C PRO A 91 8.09 7.58 27.44
N SER A 92 8.61 6.79 28.37
CA SER A 92 9.58 7.21 29.38
C SER A 92 10.77 6.27 29.42
N THR A 93 12.00 6.78 29.42
CA THR A 93 13.23 5.98 29.39
C THR A 93 13.38 5.06 30.60
N THR A 94 12.73 5.39 31.72
CA THR A 94 12.73 4.58 32.94
C THR A 94 11.65 3.50 32.97
N GLN A 95 10.71 3.49 32.02
CA GLN A 95 9.56 2.57 32.02
C GLN A 95 9.32 1.88 30.67
N ALA A 96 9.78 2.44 29.55
CA ALA A 96 9.45 1.98 28.20
C ALA A 96 9.81 0.51 27.99
N TYR A 97 11.00 0.11 28.44
CA TYR A 97 11.45 -1.28 28.37
C TYR A 97 10.60 -2.19 29.27
N ASP A 98 10.28 -1.77 30.49
CA ASP A 98 9.42 -2.54 31.39
C ASP A 98 8.02 -2.74 30.81
N ARG A 99 7.47 -1.75 30.09
CA ARG A 99 6.21 -1.92 29.35
C ARG A 99 6.29 -2.97 28.24
N MET A 100 7.46 -3.17 27.64
CA MET A 100 7.67 -4.29 26.70
C MET A 100 7.68 -5.64 27.42
N LEU A 101 8.18 -5.70 28.66
CA LEU A 101 8.12 -6.90 29.51
C LEU A 101 6.69 -7.18 29.99
N ASP A 102 5.92 -6.16 30.35
CA ASP A 102 4.50 -6.28 30.71
C ASP A 102 3.69 -6.90 29.56
N LEU A 103 3.96 -6.51 28.31
CA LEU A 103 3.35 -7.12 27.12
C LEU A 103 3.73 -8.61 26.94
N ARG A 104 4.89 -9.03 27.46
CA ARG A 104 5.33 -10.44 27.44
C ARG A 104 4.66 -11.28 28.53
N GLY A 105 4.44 -10.72 29.72
CA GLY A 105 3.97 -11.46 30.89
C GLY A 105 2.51 -11.20 31.28
N SER A 106 2.15 -9.94 31.47
CA SER A 106 0.95 -9.54 32.21
C SER A 106 -0.25 -9.19 31.34
N VAL A 107 -0.02 -8.74 30.10
CA VAL A 107 -1.11 -8.34 29.18
C VAL A 107 -1.61 -9.55 28.40
N ALA A 108 -2.92 -9.83 28.49
CA ALA A 108 -3.56 -10.88 27.70
C ALA A 108 -3.36 -10.62 26.20
N PHE A 109 -2.86 -11.64 25.49
CA PHE A 109 -2.47 -11.54 24.07
C PHE A 109 -1.43 -10.44 23.76
N GLY A 110 -0.71 -9.91 24.75
CA GLY A 110 0.25 -8.82 24.56
C GLY A 110 1.40 -9.18 23.60
N VAL A 111 1.98 -10.37 23.74
CA VAL A 111 3.00 -10.91 22.83
C VAL A 111 2.46 -10.98 21.40
N PHE A 112 1.26 -11.52 21.23
CA PHE A 112 0.65 -11.67 19.92
C PHE A 112 0.40 -10.31 19.26
N LEU A 113 -0.16 -9.34 20.01
CA LEU A 113 -0.39 -7.98 19.53
C LEU A 113 0.93 -7.30 19.10
N ARG A 114 1.97 -7.43 19.91
CA ARG A 114 3.32 -6.91 19.62
C ARG A 114 3.93 -7.57 18.38
N ASN A 115 3.80 -8.89 18.26
CA ASN A 115 4.27 -9.64 17.09
C ASN A 115 3.55 -9.19 15.83
N MET A 116 2.22 -9.05 15.87
CA MET A 116 1.43 -8.54 14.75
C MET A 116 1.91 -7.17 14.29
N HIS A 117 2.12 -6.24 15.23
CA HIS A 117 2.61 -4.91 14.90
C HIS A 117 4.01 -4.97 14.26
N ARG A 118 4.94 -5.71 14.88
CA ARG A 118 6.32 -5.82 14.39
C ARG A 118 6.42 -6.50 13.03
N TRP A 119 5.79 -7.65 12.84
CA TRP A 119 5.85 -8.39 11.58
C TRP A 119 5.09 -7.70 10.46
N SER A 120 3.99 -7.01 10.78
CA SER A 120 3.30 -6.17 9.79
C SER A 120 4.18 -5.01 9.32
N ALA A 121 5.02 -4.42 10.19
CA ALA A 121 5.95 -3.36 9.81
C ALA A 121 7.00 -3.86 8.82
N HIS A 122 7.63 -5.02 9.11
CA HIS A 122 8.57 -5.63 8.17
C HIS A 122 7.90 -6.02 6.85
N GLY A 123 6.70 -6.61 6.92
CA GLY A 123 5.89 -6.96 5.76
C GLY A 123 5.53 -5.73 4.92
N MET A 124 5.21 -4.60 5.55
CA MET A 124 4.82 -3.37 4.86
C MET A 124 6.01 -2.79 4.08
N VAL A 125 7.20 -2.74 4.69
CA VAL A 125 8.41 -2.27 3.99
C VAL A 125 8.70 -3.15 2.77
N ALA A 126 8.63 -4.48 2.92
CA ALA A 126 8.82 -5.41 1.81
C ALA A 126 7.74 -5.26 0.72
N ALA A 127 6.46 -5.16 1.10
CA ALA A 127 5.34 -5.04 0.18
C ALA A 127 5.39 -3.72 -0.61
N VAL A 128 5.70 -2.60 0.03
CA VAL A 128 5.86 -1.29 -0.64
C VAL A 128 7.06 -1.32 -1.59
N PHE A 129 8.20 -1.89 -1.17
CA PHE A 129 9.35 -2.04 -2.06
C PHE A 129 9.02 -2.87 -3.30
N LEU A 130 8.39 -4.03 -3.13
CA LEU A 130 7.94 -4.86 -4.24
C LEU A 130 6.89 -4.14 -5.11
N HIS A 131 6.00 -3.35 -4.50
CA HIS A 131 5.03 -2.54 -5.21
C HIS A 131 5.72 -1.50 -6.12
N MET A 132 6.75 -0.81 -5.62
CA MET A 132 7.56 0.13 -6.39
C MET A 132 8.24 -0.58 -7.56
N CYS A 133 8.88 -1.73 -7.32
CA CYS A 133 9.49 -2.55 -8.36
C CYS A 133 8.48 -2.94 -9.45
N ARG A 134 7.31 -3.45 -9.05
CA ARG A 134 6.24 -3.81 -9.98
C ARG A 134 5.80 -2.63 -10.84
N VAL A 135 5.56 -1.46 -10.23
CA VAL A 135 5.12 -0.25 -10.94
C VAL A 135 6.22 0.22 -11.91
N PHE A 136 7.49 0.11 -11.54
CA PHE A 136 8.61 0.44 -12.41
C PHE A 136 8.73 -0.50 -13.62
N PHE A 137 8.80 -1.81 -13.37
CA PHE A 137 8.99 -2.83 -14.41
C PHE A 137 7.83 -2.89 -15.40
N THR A 138 6.61 -2.59 -14.95
CA THR A 138 5.42 -2.48 -15.82
C THR A 138 5.24 -1.10 -16.45
N GLY A 139 6.04 -0.09 -16.08
CA GLY A 139 5.94 1.26 -16.64
C GLY A 139 4.66 1.98 -16.25
N SER A 140 4.08 1.57 -15.12
CA SER A 140 2.78 2.06 -14.63
C SER A 140 2.84 3.51 -14.16
N TYR A 141 4.03 4.07 -13.95
CA TYR A 141 4.25 5.47 -13.56
C TYR A 141 4.14 6.47 -14.71
N LYS A 142 4.09 6.01 -15.96
CA LYS A 142 4.04 6.88 -17.14
C LYS A 142 2.71 7.62 -17.24
N LYS A 143 2.66 8.60 -18.14
CA LYS A 143 1.50 9.45 -18.40
C LYS A 143 0.18 8.66 -18.45
N PRO A 144 -0.90 9.13 -17.79
CA PRO A 144 -1.04 10.33 -16.95
C PRO A 144 -0.72 10.15 -15.44
N ARG A 145 0.07 9.14 -15.05
CA ARG A 145 0.26 8.73 -13.64
C ARG A 145 1.56 9.22 -13.00
N GLU A 146 2.24 10.19 -13.62
CA GLU A 146 3.55 10.69 -13.16
C GLU A 146 3.47 11.24 -11.73
N PHE A 147 2.44 12.03 -11.46
CA PHE A 147 2.21 12.59 -10.13
C PHE A 147 1.88 11.51 -9.10
N ASN A 148 1.16 10.47 -9.48
CA ASN A 148 0.84 9.36 -8.58
C ASN A 148 2.10 8.57 -8.18
N TRP A 149 3.07 8.44 -9.10
CA TRP A 149 4.38 7.86 -8.80
C TRP A 149 5.18 8.71 -7.81
N VAL A 150 5.20 10.03 -7.97
CA VAL A 150 5.85 10.94 -7.01
C VAL A 150 5.25 10.75 -5.60
N ILE A 151 3.92 10.69 -5.50
CA ILE A 151 3.25 10.35 -4.23
C ILE A 151 3.70 8.97 -3.72
N GLY A 152 3.81 7.97 -4.59
CA GLY A 152 4.31 6.64 -4.25
C GLY A 152 5.73 6.65 -3.67
N VAL A 153 6.64 7.44 -4.25
CA VAL A 153 8.01 7.64 -3.70
C VAL A 153 7.94 8.29 -2.32
N MET A 154 7.10 9.33 -2.14
CA MET A 154 6.92 9.97 -0.83
C MET A 154 6.34 9.00 0.21
N LEU A 155 5.38 8.15 -0.17
CA LEU A 155 4.81 7.10 0.68
C LEU A 155 5.85 6.03 1.05
N PHE A 156 6.74 5.67 0.13
CA PHE A 156 7.87 4.77 0.42
C PHE A 156 8.81 5.37 1.47
N LEU A 157 9.19 6.65 1.32
CA LEU A 157 10.02 7.34 2.31
C LEU A 157 9.33 7.47 3.66
N LEU A 158 8.03 7.78 3.68
CA LEU A 158 7.24 7.82 4.92
C LEU A 158 7.12 6.45 5.57
N THR A 159 7.04 5.37 4.80
CA THR A 159 7.02 4.00 5.33
C THR A 159 8.34 3.67 6.03
N LEU A 160 9.48 4.02 5.42
CA LEU A 160 10.79 3.88 6.04
C LEU A 160 10.90 4.75 7.31
N PHE A 161 10.39 5.99 7.28
CA PHE A 161 10.46 6.89 8.42
C PHE A 161 9.54 6.47 9.57
N LEU A 162 8.35 5.96 9.28
CA LEU A 162 7.47 5.29 10.25
C LEU A 162 8.18 4.11 10.89
N SER A 163 8.84 3.27 10.09
CA SER A 163 9.56 2.11 10.60
C SER A 163 10.75 2.50 11.49
N PHE A 164 11.51 3.53 11.08
CA PHE A 164 12.62 4.08 11.85
C PHE A 164 12.17 4.68 13.18
N THR A 165 11.16 5.54 13.17
CA THR A 165 10.65 6.17 14.41
C THR A 165 10.05 5.14 15.36
N GLY A 166 9.30 4.17 14.84
CA GLY A 166 8.73 3.05 15.61
C GLY A 166 9.76 2.10 16.20
N TYR A 167 10.95 2.01 15.60
CA TYR A 167 12.00 1.11 16.04
C TYR A 167 12.58 1.49 17.40
N LEU A 168 12.55 2.78 17.78
CA LEU A 168 13.08 3.27 19.06
C LEU A 168 12.23 2.86 20.27
N LEU A 169 10.92 2.71 20.08
CA LEU A 169 9.93 2.64 21.15
C LEU A 169 10.14 1.48 22.14
N PRO A 170 10.59 0.27 21.73
CA PRO A 170 10.90 -0.80 22.67
C PRO A 170 11.98 -0.45 23.69
N TRP A 171 12.83 0.56 23.39
CA TRP A 171 13.91 1.02 24.26
C TRP A 171 14.84 -0.11 24.70
N ASP A 172 15.22 -0.97 23.76
CA ASP A 172 16.24 -2.01 23.94
C ASP A 172 17.59 -1.58 23.34
N GLN A 173 18.65 -2.34 23.63
CA GLN A 173 20.01 -2.02 23.17
C GLN A 173 20.09 -1.81 21.66
N LEU A 174 19.52 -2.73 20.87
CA LEU A 174 19.61 -2.67 19.42
C LEU A 174 18.88 -1.44 18.86
N ALA A 175 17.69 -1.14 19.38
CA ALA A 175 16.91 0.04 19.01
C ALA A 175 17.68 1.34 19.28
N PHE A 176 18.20 1.49 20.50
CA PHE A 176 18.89 2.71 20.92
C PHE A 176 20.11 3.02 20.03
N TRP A 177 20.95 2.01 19.78
CA TRP A 177 22.15 2.20 18.95
C TRP A 177 21.83 2.36 17.47
N ALA A 178 20.81 1.67 16.95
CA ALA A 178 20.37 1.87 15.57
C ALA A 178 19.90 3.32 15.32
N ILE A 179 19.16 3.93 16.26
CA ILE A 179 18.75 5.32 16.14
C ILE A 179 19.91 6.29 16.34
N THR A 180 20.82 5.99 17.26
CA THR A 180 22.04 6.80 17.46
C THR A 180 22.86 6.88 16.17
N VAL A 181 23.10 5.75 15.51
CA VAL A 181 23.81 5.71 14.22
C VAL A 181 22.98 6.37 13.11
N GLY A 182 21.67 6.07 13.03
CA GLY A 182 20.80 6.63 11.98
C GLY A 182 20.66 8.15 12.04
N THR A 183 20.56 8.73 13.23
CA THR A 183 20.47 10.19 13.41
C THR A 183 21.83 10.88 13.21
N ALA A 184 22.94 10.22 13.56
CA ALA A 184 24.28 10.70 13.21
C ALA A 184 24.48 10.74 11.68
N ILE A 185 23.99 9.75 10.95
CA ILE A 185 24.01 9.74 9.48
C ILE A 185 23.24 10.94 8.91
N ALA A 186 22.06 11.25 9.46
CA ALA A 186 21.27 12.41 9.04
C ALA A 186 22.00 13.75 9.27
N GLY A 187 22.87 13.82 10.28
CA GLY A 187 23.72 14.99 10.56
C GLY A 187 24.67 15.38 9.42
N TYR A 188 25.08 14.42 8.58
CA TYR A 188 25.98 14.69 7.44
C TYR A 188 25.31 15.42 6.27
N ALA A 189 24.00 15.72 6.34
CA ALA A 189 23.33 16.47 5.29
C ALA A 189 23.84 17.94 5.24
N PRO A 190 24.20 18.47 4.06
CA PRO A 190 25.06 19.65 3.95
C PRO A 190 24.42 21.00 4.29
N VAL A 191 23.08 21.07 4.46
CA VAL A 191 22.37 22.35 4.65
C VAL A 191 21.75 22.45 6.04
N PHE A 192 20.95 21.46 6.44
CA PHE A 192 20.21 21.47 7.69
C PHE A 192 20.40 20.18 8.49
N GLY A 193 21.50 19.44 8.25
CA GLY A 193 21.70 18.11 8.82
C GLY A 193 21.76 18.11 10.34
N GLU A 194 22.64 18.93 10.92
CA GLU A 194 22.80 19.02 12.37
C GLU A 194 21.58 19.66 13.04
N GLU A 195 20.94 20.64 12.41
CA GLU A 195 19.71 21.26 12.91
C GLU A 195 18.53 20.28 12.92
N ILE A 196 18.38 19.48 11.85
CA ILE A 196 17.35 18.42 11.78
C ILE A 196 17.64 17.34 12.82
N ARG A 197 18.91 16.93 12.99
CA ARG A 197 19.32 15.97 14.01
C ARG A 197 18.98 16.48 15.41
N PHE A 198 19.37 17.70 15.74
CA PHE A 198 19.07 18.33 17.03
C PHE A 198 17.57 18.48 17.26
N LEU A 199 16.80 18.87 16.23
CA LEU A 199 15.35 18.96 16.30
C LEU A 199 14.68 17.60 16.52
N LEU A 200 15.17 16.54 15.88
CA LEU A 200 14.61 15.20 16.03
C LEU A 200 14.93 14.60 17.42
N LEU A 201 16.16 14.77 17.91
CA LEU A 201 16.60 14.23 19.20
C LEU A 201 16.13 15.08 20.38
N GLY A 202 16.04 16.39 20.21
CA GLY A 202 15.80 17.33 21.31
C GLY A 202 16.96 17.56 22.25
N ASP A 203 18.09 16.93 21.96
CA ASP A 203 19.36 17.05 22.66
C ASP A 203 20.48 16.62 21.70
N THR A 204 21.73 16.67 22.14
CA THR A 204 22.91 16.20 21.42
C THR A 204 23.01 14.67 21.34
N THR A 205 22.31 13.96 22.24
CA THR A 205 22.30 12.50 22.34
C THR A 205 20.88 11.93 22.41
N VAL A 206 20.72 10.64 22.11
CA VAL A 206 19.43 9.94 22.25
C VAL A 206 19.08 9.81 23.74
N GLY A 207 17.89 10.29 24.13
CA GLY A 207 17.42 10.30 25.51
C GLY A 207 15.90 10.43 25.63
N GLN A 208 15.42 10.95 26.77
CA GLN A 208 13.99 11.09 27.07
C GLN A 208 13.24 11.96 26.05
N GLU A 209 13.83 13.08 25.65
CA GLU A 209 13.24 13.97 24.65
C GLU A 209 13.10 13.30 23.29
N ALA A 210 14.13 12.55 22.87
CA ALA A 210 14.11 11.80 21.62
C ALA A 210 13.01 10.74 21.64
N LEU A 211 12.89 9.98 22.74
CA LEU A 211 11.87 8.95 22.89
C LEU A 211 10.45 9.52 22.78
N LEU A 212 10.18 10.64 23.46
CA LEU A 212 8.87 11.30 23.41
C LEU A 212 8.53 11.81 22.00
N ARG A 213 9.48 12.47 21.32
CA ARG A 213 9.28 12.99 19.96
C ARG A 213 9.06 11.87 18.96
N PHE A 214 9.86 10.81 19.03
CA PHE A 214 9.72 9.65 18.17
C PHE A 214 8.38 8.96 18.40
N TYR A 215 7.93 8.85 19.66
CA TYR A 215 6.59 8.34 19.98
C TYR A 215 5.50 9.19 19.33
N VAL A 216 5.48 10.51 19.54
CA VAL A 216 4.45 11.42 18.96
C VAL A 216 4.46 11.39 17.44
N LEU A 217 5.65 11.41 16.82
CA LEU A 217 5.79 11.30 15.37
C LEU A 217 5.22 9.97 14.86
N HIS A 218 5.59 8.86 15.51
CA HIS A 218 5.23 7.52 15.07
C HIS A 218 3.75 7.20 15.23
N VAL A 219 3.12 7.59 16.35
CA VAL A 219 1.74 7.19 16.65
C VAL A 219 0.68 8.16 16.12
N ALA A 220 1.04 9.43 15.90
CA ALA A 220 0.07 10.46 15.51
C ALA A 220 0.42 11.14 14.18
N VAL A 221 1.57 11.82 14.11
CA VAL A 221 1.86 12.73 12.98
C VAL A 221 2.09 11.97 11.68
N LEU A 222 2.98 10.98 11.69
CA LEU A 222 3.35 10.23 10.49
C LEU A 222 2.22 9.34 9.95
N PRO A 223 1.43 8.62 10.79
CA PRO A 223 0.27 7.87 10.31
C PRO A 223 -0.78 8.79 9.70
N LEU A 224 -1.01 9.99 10.25
CA LEU A 224 -1.96 10.96 9.70
C LEU A 224 -1.54 11.45 8.31
N VAL A 225 -0.28 11.88 8.16
CA VAL A 225 0.27 12.32 6.87
C VAL A 225 0.24 11.19 5.84
N THR A 226 0.60 9.97 6.27
CA THR A 226 0.58 8.78 5.42
C THR A 226 -0.84 8.47 4.97
N THR A 227 -1.84 8.53 5.87
CA THR A 227 -3.25 8.33 5.54
C THR A 227 -3.74 9.34 4.51
N LEU A 228 -3.38 10.62 4.66
CA LEU A 228 -3.73 11.66 3.71
C LEU A 228 -3.13 11.38 2.33
N LEU A 229 -1.84 11.05 2.25
CA LEU A 229 -1.19 10.75 0.98
C LEU A 229 -1.71 9.45 0.35
N ILE A 230 -2.04 8.42 1.14
CA ILE A 230 -2.72 7.20 0.66
C ILE A 230 -4.07 7.59 0.02
N ALA A 231 -4.87 8.43 0.68
CA ALA A 231 -6.15 8.87 0.14
C ALA A 231 -5.99 9.61 -1.21
N ILE A 232 -5.00 10.51 -1.31
CA ILE A 232 -4.67 11.21 -2.56
C ILE A 232 -4.17 10.22 -3.63
N HIS A 233 -3.36 9.23 -3.24
CA HIS A 233 -2.82 8.19 -4.13
C HIS A 233 -3.94 7.35 -4.76
N PHE A 234 -4.88 6.84 -3.95
CA PHE A 234 -6.05 6.10 -4.45
C PHE A 234 -6.99 6.98 -5.29
N TRP A 235 -7.20 8.23 -4.87
CA TRP A 235 -7.99 9.18 -5.63
C TRP A 235 -7.39 9.42 -7.03
N ARG A 236 -6.07 9.56 -7.13
CA ARG A 236 -5.37 9.71 -8.41
C ARG A 236 -5.50 8.49 -9.29
N ILE A 237 -5.33 7.27 -8.76
CA ILE A 237 -5.57 6.03 -9.51
C ILE A 237 -6.96 6.05 -10.16
N ARG A 238 -8.00 6.48 -9.42
CA ARG A 238 -9.36 6.58 -9.95
C ARG A 238 -9.50 7.66 -11.03
N LYS A 239 -8.86 8.82 -10.85
CA LYS A 239 -8.92 9.95 -11.80
C LYS A 239 -8.10 9.71 -13.07
N ASP A 240 -7.06 8.90 -12.98
CA ASP A 240 -6.14 8.60 -14.09
C ASP A 240 -6.62 7.40 -14.94
N GLY A 241 -7.89 6.99 -14.80
CA GLY A 241 -8.51 5.90 -15.57
C GLY A 241 -8.24 4.50 -15.01
N GLY A 242 -7.83 4.39 -13.75
CA GLY A 242 -7.51 3.13 -13.09
C GLY A 242 -6.06 2.69 -13.28
N LEU A 243 -5.80 1.42 -12.97
CA LEU A 243 -4.48 0.82 -13.11
C LEU A 243 -4.07 0.73 -14.59
N SER A 244 -2.76 0.80 -14.82
CA SER A 244 -2.16 0.64 -16.15
C SER A 244 -2.53 -0.71 -16.78
N ARG A 245 -2.44 -0.79 -18.11
CA ARG A 245 -2.70 -1.99 -18.89
C ARG A 245 -1.90 -1.96 -20.20
N PRO A 246 -1.61 -3.14 -20.79
CA PRO A 246 -1.04 -3.22 -22.13
C PRO A 246 -1.89 -2.47 -23.16
N GLU A 247 -1.26 -1.89 -24.19
CA GLU A 247 -1.95 -1.16 -25.27
C GLU A 247 -2.91 -2.08 -26.06
N ASP A 248 -2.55 -3.35 -26.21
CA ASP A 248 -3.34 -4.40 -26.86
C ASP A 248 -4.54 -4.87 -26.02
N ALA A 249 -4.59 -4.54 -24.73
CA ALA A 249 -5.63 -5.02 -23.82
C ALA A 249 -7.02 -4.41 -24.10
N ASP A 250 -7.06 -3.30 -24.85
CA ASP A 250 -8.29 -2.64 -25.32
C ASP A 250 -8.79 -3.18 -26.67
N ILE A 251 -8.00 -4.01 -27.35
CA ILE A 251 -8.38 -4.62 -28.62
C ILE A 251 -9.28 -5.81 -28.31
N VAL A 252 -10.52 -5.72 -28.78
CA VAL A 252 -11.47 -6.85 -28.72
C VAL A 252 -11.02 -7.85 -29.76
N GLU A 253 -10.47 -8.99 -29.34
CA GLU A 253 -10.47 -10.15 -30.23
C GLU A 253 -11.93 -10.43 -30.58
N PRO A 254 -12.33 -10.42 -31.87
CA PRO A 254 -13.66 -10.84 -32.23
C PRO A 254 -13.80 -12.24 -31.67
N ALA A 255 -14.79 -12.45 -30.80
CA ALA A 255 -15.11 -13.78 -30.33
C ALA A 255 -15.18 -14.65 -31.58
N VAL A 256 -14.22 -15.57 -31.73
CA VAL A 256 -14.33 -16.64 -32.71
C VAL A 256 -15.51 -17.43 -32.18
N ALA A 257 -16.70 -17.05 -32.63
CA ALA A 257 -17.84 -17.91 -32.53
C ALA A 257 -17.38 -19.15 -33.29
N ASP A 258 -16.99 -20.18 -32.57
CA ASP A 258 -17.00 -21.54 -33.05
C ASP A 258 -18.46 -21.81 -33.42
N VAL A 259 -18.86 -21.34 -34.60
CA VAL A 259 -20.05 -21.79 -35.28
C VAL A 259 -19.68 -23.22 -35.64
N PRO A 260 -20.29 -24.24 -35.01
CA PRO A 260 -20.02 -25.61 -35.40
C PRO A 260 -20.36 -25.71 -36.89
N ALA A 261 -19.38 -26.06 -37.70
CA ALA A 261 -19.58 -26.34 -39.12
C ALA A 261 -20.44 -27.62 -39.23
N GLY A 262 -21.75 -27.48 -39.06
CA GLY A 262 -22.64 -28.63 -38.98
C GLY A 262 -23.94 -28.33 -38.27
N LYS A 263 -24.80 -27.51 -38.90
CA LYS A 263 -26.27 -27.63 -38.96
C LYS A 263 -26.86 -26.28 -39.37
N VAL A 264 -26.78 -25.96 -40.66
CA VAL A 264 -27.77 -25.08 -41.28
C VAL A 264 -29.01 -25.94 -41.48
N ALA A 265 -29.79 -26.13 -40.41
CA ALA A 265 -31.12 -26.67 -40.54
C ALA A 265 -31.99 -25.59 -41.19
N SER A 266 -32.56 -25.90 -42.35
CA SER A 266 -33.60 -25.10 -42.99
C SER A 266 -34.86 -25.14 -42.10
N ALA A 267 -34.88 -24.30 -41.07
CA ALA A 267 -36.08 -24.02 -40.30
C ALA A 267 -36.96 -23.10 -41.14
N GLY A 268 -38.11 -23.64 -41.56
CA GLY A 268 -39.15 -22.94 -42.29
C GLY A 268 -39.65 -21.70 -41.56
N ALA A 269 -40.25 -20.82 -42.35
CA ALA A 269 -40.85 -19.56 -41.94
C ALA A 269 -41.83 -19.73 -40.77
N ALA A 270 -41.37 -19.42 -39.55
CA ALA A 270 -42.22 -19.11 -38.42
C ALA A 270 -41.48 -18.15 -37.47
N GLY A 271 -41.94 -16.90 -37.44
CA GLY A 271 -41.67 -15.96 -36.35
C GLY A 271 -40.23 -15.44 -36.23
N ILE A 272 -39.77 -14.66 -37.22
CA ILE A 272 -38.68 -13.71 -36.95
C ILE A 272 -39.23 -12.66 -35.98
N ASN A 273 -38.94 -12.80 -34.68
CA ASN A 273 -39.00 -11.67 -33.77
C ASN A 273 -37.91 -10.71 -34.21
N ILE A 274 -38.28 -9.74 -35.04
CA ILE A 274 -37.45 -8.61 -35.41
C ILE A 274 -37.09 -7.92 -34.10
N ILE A 275 -35.85 -8.08 -33.66
CA ILE A 275 -35.25 -7.28 -32.59
C ILE A 275 -35.57 -5.83 -32.94
N GLU A 276 -36.36 -5.16 -32.10
CA GLU A 276 -36.72 -3.76 -32.28
C GLU A 276 -35.45 -2.97 -32.65
N LYS A 277 -35.43 -2.49 -33.89
CA LYS A 277 -34.32 -1.71 -34.42
C LYS A 277 -34.26 -0.44 -33.58
N LYS A 278 -33.38 -0.37 -32.57
CA LYS A 278 -33.17 0.82 -31.74
C LYS A 278 -33.00 2.02 -32.67
N ARG A 279 -34.00 2.89 -32.70
CA ARG A 279 -33.97 4.11 -33.51
C ARG A 279 -33.19 5.15 -32.73
N TYR A 280 -31.97 5.44 -33.18
CA TYR A 280 -31.20 6.56 -32.64
C TYR A 280 -31.73 7.84 -33.29
N GLY A 281 -32.30 8.74 -32.50
CA GLY A 281 -32.61 10.10 -32.92
C GLY A 281 -31.35 10.96 -32.78
N VAL A 282 -30.95 11.67 -33.83
CA VAL A 282 -29.88 12.66 -33.74
C VAL A 282 -30.41 13.84 -32.93
N GLN A 283 -30.01 13.93 -31.66
CA GLN A 283 -30.46 14.97 -30.74
C GLN A 283 -29.69 16.30 -30.91
N GLY A 284 -28.55 16.28 -31.62
CA GLY A 284 -27.77 17.46 -31.96
C GLY A 284 -26.37 17.11 -32.48
N LEU A 285 -25.82 17.96 -33.35
CA LEU A 285 -24.46 17.84 -33.88
C LEU A 285 -23.56 18.85 -33.16
N VAL A 286 -22.78 18.39 -32.19
CA VAL A 286 -21.84 19.24 -31.44
C VAL A 286 -20.47 19.17 -32.12
N ARG A 287 -19.88 20.33 -32.46
CA ARG A 287 -18.50 20.41 -32.94
C ARG A 287 -17.56 20.67 -31.76
N GLY A 288 -16.70 19.69 -31.47
CA GLY A 288 -15.65 19.72 -30.46
C GLY A 288 -14.96 18.35 -30.39
N PRO A 289 -13.80 18.20 -29.74
CA PRO A 289 -13.20 16.88 -29.52
C PRO A 289 -14.18 16.03 -28.70
N PHE A 290 -14.76 15.02 -29.33
CA PHE A 290 -15.68 14.10 -28.69
C PHE A 290 -14.95 13.34 -27.57
N THR A 291 -15.26 13.60 -26.31
CA THR A 291 -15.19 12.53 -25.31
C THR A 291 -16.40 11.64 -25.58
N LYS A 292 -16.19 10.50 -26.27
CA LYS A 292 -17.21 9.47 -26.44
C LYS A 292 -17.82 9.13 -25.08
N VAL A 293 -19.02 9.62 -24.78
CA VAL A 293 -19.82 9.17 -23.64
C VAL A 293 -20.46 7.85 -24.08
N GLY A 294 -19.78 6.73 -23.83
CA GLY A 294 -20.30 5.40 -24.19
C GLY A 294 -19.26 4.33 -24.52
N ASN A 295 -18.01 4.69 -24.85
CA ASN A 295 -16.94 3.69 -24.98
C ASN A 295 -16.26 3.51 -23.63
N VAL A 296 -16.91 2.77 -22.72
CA VAL A 296 -16.14 1.98 -21.77
C VAL A 296 -15.38 0.95 -22.62
N PRO A 297 -14.06 0.77 -22.47
CA PRO A 297 -13.34 -0.25 -23.21
C PRO A 297 -14.03 -1.61 -23.04
N ASP A 298 -14.20 -2.34 -24.16
CA ASP A 298 -15.01 -3.56 -24.31
C ASP A 298 -14.54 -4.76 -23.45
N ASN A 299 -13.60 -4.55 -22.53
CA ASN A 299 -13.03 -5.57 -21.66
C ASN A 299 -12.99 -5.15 -20.17
N SER A 300 -14.02 -4.44 -19.72
CA SER A 300 -14.22 -4.06 -18.32
C SER A 300 -15.30 -4.91 -17.63
N VAL A 301 -15.21 -5.04 -16.32
CA VAL A 301 -16.19 -5.71 -15.45
C VAL A 301 -16.61 -4.77 -14.33
N TYR A 302 -17.83 -4.94 -13.80
CA TYR A 302 -18.28 -4.18 -12.64
C TYR A 302 -17.44 -4.52 -11.42
N SER A 303 -17.08 -3.49 -10.65
CA SER A 303 -16.31 -3.66 -9.42
C SER A 303 -17.09 -4.44 -8.37
N TYR A 304 -18.41 -4.23 -8.30
CA TYR A 304 -19.29 -5.08 -7.53
C TYR A 304 -19.83 -6.23 -8.40
N PRO A 305 -19.69 -7.50 -8.00
CA PRO A 305 -18.94 -8.01 -6.84
C PRO A 305 -17.46 -8.31 -7.14
N ASN A 306 -17.02 -8.27 -8.41
CA ASN A 306 -15.76 -8.89 -8.85
C ASN A 306 -14.50 -8.31 -8.18
N LEU A 307 -14.33 -6.99 -8.22
CA LEU A 307 -13.19 -6.32 -7.60
C LEU A 307 -13.23 -6.49 -6.08
N LEU A 308 -14.41 -6.33 -5.47
CA LEU A 308 -14.57 -6.45 -4.02
C LEU A 308 -14.21 -7.85 -3.52
N LEU A 309 -14.60 -8.90 -4.24
CA LEU A 309 -14.22 -10.27 -3.89
C LEU A 309 -12.70 -10.47 -4.01
N ALA A 310 -12.06 -9.92 -5.04
CA ALA A 310 -10.61 -9.98 -5.18
C ALA A 310 -9.89 -9.23 -4.04
N GLU A 311 -10.38 -8.05 -3.67
CA GLU A 311 -9.86 -7.27 -2.54
C GLU A 311 -10.05 -8.00 -1.21
N LEU A 312 -11.23 -8.57 -0.97
CA LEU A 312 -11.53 -9.36 0.22
C LEU A 312 -10.64 -10.60 0.31
N PHE A 313 -10.39 -11.27 -0.82
CA PHE A 313 -9.46 -12.41 -0.87
C PHE A 313 -8.04 -11.99 -0.47
N VAL A 314 -7.53 -10.88 -1.01
CA VAL A 314 -6.20 -10.34 -0.65
C VAL A 314 -6.16 -9.91 0.82
N PHE A 315 -7.24 -9.32 1.33
CA PHE A 315 -7.36 -8.92 2.73
C PHE A 315 -7.27 -10.13 3.68
N ILE A 316 -8.08 -11.16 3.42
CA ILE A 316 -8.07 -12.40 4.20
C ILE A 316 -6.69 -13.05 4.15
N LEU A 317 -6.08 -13.15 2.97
CA LEU A 317 -4.73 -13.72 2.82
C LEU A 317 -3.69 -12.93 3.61
N THR A 318 -3.76 -11.59 3.58
CA THR A 318 -2.84 -10.72 4.33
C THR A 318 -2.99 -10.92 5.84
N ILE A 319 -4.23 -10.95 6.34
CA ILE A 319 -4.50 -11.20 7.76
C ILE A 319 -4.02 -12.59 8.16
N LEU A 320 -4.35 -13.63 7.39
CA LEU A 320 -3.91 -14.99 7.68
C LEU A 320 -2.39 -15.09 7.71
N GLY A 321 -1.69 -14.46 6.77
CA GLY A 321 -0.24 -14.38 6.75
C GLY A 321 0.32 -13.72 8.01
N VAL A 322 -0.20 -12.55 8.39
CA VAL A 322 0.24 -11.83 9.60
C VAL A 322 -0.04 -12.64 10.86
N ILE A 323 -1.23 -13.21 11.01
CA ILE A 323 -1.60 -14.04 12.17
C ILE A 323 -0.68 -15.25 12.26
N THR A 324 -0.45 -15.94 11.14
CA THR A 324 0.43 -17.12 11.09
C THR A 324 1.83 -16.75 11.57
N VAL A 325 2.46 -15.74 10.95
CA VAL A 325 3.82 -15.33 11.34
C VAL A 325 3.86 -14.86 12.81
N SER A 326 2.84 -14.13 13.27
CA SER A 326 2.79 -13.60 14.63
C SER A 326 2.56 -14.66 15.70
N PHE A 327 1.95 -15.78 15.34
CA PHE A 327 1.72 -16.92 16.22
C PHE A 327 2.96 -17.81 16.33
N PHE A 328 3.67 -18.02 15.22
CA PHE A 328 4.83 -18.93 15.17
C PHE A 328 6.17 -18.26 15.47
N PHE A 329 6.30 -16.94 15.24
CA PHE A 329 7.57 -16.22 15.40
C PHE A 329 7.40 -15.05 16.36
N ASN A 330 8.13 -15.10 17.47
CA ASN A 330 8.15 -13.99 18.42
C ASN A 330 9.05 -12.86 17.92
N ALA A 331 8.55 -11.63 18.02
CA ALA A 331 9.34 -10.45 17.73
C ALA A 331 10.51 -10.35 18.73
N PRO A 332 11.76 -10.18 18.26
CA PRO A 332 12.91 -10.06 19.15
C PRO A 332 12.77 -8.81 20.03
N LEU A 333 13.21 -8.88 21.28
CA LEU A 333 13.48 -7.72 22.13
C LEU A 333 14.70 -8.08 22.96
N GLU A 334 15.73 -7.26 22.77
CA GLU A 334 17.05 -7.38 23.37
C GLU A 334 17.06 -6.94 24.83
N GLU A 335 18.21 -6.99 25.48
CA GLU A 335 18.41 -6.49 26.84
C GLU A 335 18.15 -4.96 26.95
N PRO A 336 17.86 -4.45 28.16
CA PRO A 336 17.64 -3.01 28.36
C PRO A 336 18.89 -2.21 28.00
N VAL A 337 18.68 -0.97 27.57
CA VAL A 337 19.75 -0.08 27.13
C VAL A 337 20.84 0.07 28.20
N ASN A 338 22.07 -0.24 27.81
CA ASN A 338 23.29 -0.02 28.59
C ASN A 338 24.27 0.75 27.71
N ILE A 339 24.31 2.07 27.92
CA ILE A 339 25.14 2.99 27.13
C ILE A 339 26.64 2.68 27.31
N MET A 340 27.02 2.10 28.43
CA MET A 340 28.43 1.75 28.72
C MET A 340 28.89 0.50 27.96
N HIS A 341 27.98 -0.29 27.41
CA HIS A 341 28.28 -1.55 26.71
C HIS A 341 27.52 -1.60 25.38
N PRO A 342 27.95 -0.85 24.34
CA PRO A 342 27.34 -0.93 23.02
C PRO A 342 27.48 -2.34 22.41
N PRO A 343 26.45 -2.86 21.72
CA PRO A 343 26.55 -4.12 21.00
C PRO A 343 27.54 -3.97 19.83
N ASN A 344 28.33 -5.02 19.58
CA ASN A 344 29.33 -5.04 18.52
C ASN A 344 29.18 -6.32 17.64
N PRO A 345 28.70 -6.20 16.39
CA PRO A 345 28.25 -4.99 15.70
C PRO A 345 26.80 -4.59 16.04
N ALA A 346 26.53 -3.29 16.14
CA ALA A 346 25.16 -2.76 16.16
C ALA A 346 24.58 -2.77 14.73
N LYS A 347 23.69 -3.71 14.43
CA LYS A 347 23.08 -3.87 13.09
C LYS A 347 21.75 -3.14 13.00
N ALA A 348 21.60 -2.29 11.99
CA ALA A 348 20.31 -1.71 11.65
C ALA A 348 19.31 -2.78 11.19
N PRO A 349 18.01 -2.47 11.17
CA PRO A 349 17.01 -3.34 10.54
C PRO A 349 17.41 -3.71 9.10
N TRP A 350 16.98 -4.89 8.63
CA TRP A 350 17.40 -5.43 7.32
C TRP A 350 17.20 -4.45 6.15
N TYR A 351 16.15 -3.64 6.17
CA TYR A 351 15.84 -2.65 5.13
C TYR A 351 16.71 -1.38 5.19
N PHE A 352 17.52 -1.23 6.24
CA PHE A 352 18.54 -0.17 6.38
C PHE A 352 19.97 -0.70 6.33
N LEU A 353 20.18 -2.02 6.35
CA LEU A 353 21.53 -2.61 6.34
C LEU A 353 22.33 -2.26 5.08
N GLY A 354 21.67 -2.17 3.92
CA GLY A 354 22.35 -1.73 2.70
C GLY A 354 22.87 -0.29 2.79
N LEU A 355 22.14 0.60 3.49
CA LEU A 355 22.57 1.96 3.76
C LEU A 355 23.72 1.98 4.76
N GLN A 356 23.60 1.23 5.87
CA GLN A 356 24.66 1.13 6.87
C GLN A 356 25.95 0.58 6.28
N GLU A 357 25.86 -0.38 5.36
CA GLU A 357 26.99 -0.93 4.64
C GLU A 357 27.72 0.15 3.82
N MET A 358 26.98 0.99 3.07
CA MET A 358 27.61 2.09 2.33
C MET A 358 28.23 3.14 3.25
N VAL A 359 27.59 3.42 4.39
CA VAL A 359 28.09 4.37 5.40
C VAL A 359 29.44 3.93 5.97
N SER A 360 29.69 2.62 6.07
CA SER A 360 30.97 2.10 6.56
C SER A 360 32.19 2.52 5.70
N TYR A 361 31.96 2.82 4.41
CA TYR A 361 32.98 3.32 3.49
C TYR A 361 33.07 4.84 3.45
N SER A 362 31.92 5.52 3.49
CA SER A 362 31.84 6.98 3.53
C SER A 362 30.53 7.42 4.15
N ALA A 363 30.59 8.09 5.30
CA ALA A 363 29.40 8.52 6.02
C ALA A 363 28.52 9.46 5.18
N PHE A 364 29.12 10.44 4.51
CA PHE A 364 28.40 11.34 3.63
C PHE A 364 27.83 10.63 2.40
N TRP A 365 28.67 9.96 1.60
CA TRP A 365 28.20 9.37 0.33
C TRP A 365 27.27 8.20 0.57
N GLY A 366 27.57 7.31 1.52
CA GLY A 366 26.73 6.15 1.81
C GLY A 366 25.44 6.50 2.54
N GLY A 367 25.50 7.49 3.43
CA GLY A 367 24.36 7.86 4.28
C GLY A 367 23.42 8.90 3.69
N VAL A 368 23.96 9.85 2.91
CA VAL A 368 23.21 11.00 2.39
C VAL A 368 23.29 11.08 0.87
N GLY A 369 24.50 11.14 0.30
CA GLY A 369 24.72 11.45 -1.11
C GLY A 369 24.06 10.44 -2.07
N ILE A 370 24.41 9.16 -1.94
CA ILE A 370 23.88 8.08 -2.78
C ILE A 370 22.37 7.92 -2.55
N PRO A 371 21.85 7.76 -1.32
CA PRO A 371 20.40 7.65 -1.11
C PRO A 371 19.61 8.86 -1.64
N ALA A 372 20.11 10.09 -1.46
CA ALA A 372 19.46 11.29 -1.99
C ALA A 372 19.42 11.27 -3.52
N LEU A 373 20.52 10.87 -4.17
CA LEU A 373 20.55 10.73 -5.63
C LEU A 373 19.58 9.65 -6.12
N GLN A 374 19.49 8.51 -5.42
CA GLN A 374 18.54 7.45 -5.75
C GLN A 374 17.10 7.94 -5.68
N VAL A 375 16.73 8.63 -4.59
CA VAL A 375 15.40 9.23 -4.43
C VAL A 375 15.14 10.26 -5.52
N LEU A 376 16.12 11.13 -5.82
CA LEU A 376 15.99 12.14 -6.86
C LEU A 376 15.75 11.51 -8.24
N ILE A 377 16.50 10.46 -8.59
CA ILE A 377 16.32 9.71 -9.83
C ILE A 377 14.90 9.12 -9.87
N LEU A 378 14.42 8.52 -8.79
CA LEU A 378 13.06 7.98 -8.72
C LEU A 378 12.01 9.08 -8.91
N LEU A 379 12.17 10.25 -8.29
CA LEU A 379 11.23 11.36 -8.45
C LEU A 379 11.19 11.89 -9.89
N ILE A 380 12.35 11.89 -10.55
CA ILE A 380 12.52 12.52 -11.86
C ILE A 380 12.22 11.55 -13.02
N VAL A 381 12.35 10.24 -12.83
CA VAL A 381 12.22 9.25 -13.92
C VAL A 381 10.94 9.37 -14.77
N PRO A 382 9.73 9.65 -14.23
CA PRO A 382 8.52 9.75 -15.05
C PRO A 382 8.56 10.90 -16.05
N TYR A 383 9.34 11.95 -15.74
CA TYR A 383 9.42 13.15 -16.56
C TYR A 383 10.43 13.03 -17.71
N PHE A 384 11.35 12.07 -17.62
CA PHE A 384 12.31 11.70 -18.65
C PHE A 384 11.84 10.49 -19.48
N ASP A 385 11.31 9.43 -18.86
CA ASP A 385 10.80 8.25 -19.56
C ASP A 385 9.35 8.47 -20.08
N ARG A 386 9.23 9.30 -21.12
CA ARG A 386 7.94 9.72 -21.69
C ARG A 386 7.32 8.76 -22.71
N GLY A 387 8.07 7.77 -23.20
CA GLY A 387 7.57 6.86 -24.25
C GLY A 387 6.43 5.98 -23.74
N THR A 388 5.32 5.83 -24.46
CA THR A 388 4.17 5.04 -23.97
C THR A 388 4.29 3.54 -24.24
N LYS A 389 5.24 3.13 -25.08
CA LYS A 389 5.43 1.72 -25.45
C LYS A 389 5.83 0.86 -24.25
N GLY A 390 5.25 -0.33 -24.17
CA GLY A 390 5.55 -1.32 -23.12
C GLY A 390 4.89 -1.03 -21.76
N VAL A 391 3.98 -0.05 -21.68
CA VAL A 391 3.21 0.21 -20.45
C VAL A 391 2.26 -0.94 -20.17
N GLY A 392 2.17 -1.36 -18.90
CA GLY A 392 1.32 -2.46 -18.46
C GLY A 392 1.83 -3.84 -18.84
N GLN A 393 3.04 -3.96 -19.39
CA GLN A 393 3.70 -5.23 -19.71
C GLN A 393 4.93 -5.42 -18.82
N TRP A 394 5.08 -6.60 -18.24
CA TRP A 394 6.26 -6.95 -17.46
C TRP A 394 7.48 -7.07 -18.38
N PHE A 395 8.59 -6.42 -18.02
CA PHE A 395 9.87 -6.52 -18.74
C PHE A 395 9.77 -6.24 -20.25
N ALA A 396 8.96 -5.24 -20.63
CA ALA A 396 8.76 -4.86 -22.02
C ALA A 396 10.10 -4.61 -22.77
N ARG A 397 10.20 -5.11 -24.01
CA ARG A 397 11.43 -5.04 -24.82
C ARG A 397 11.84 -3.61 -25.14
N GLU A 398 10.86 -2.72 -25.28
CA GLU A 398 11.04 -1.30 -25.54
C GLU A 398 11.64 -0.55 -24.35
N ARG A 399 11.68 -1.19 -23.17
CA ARG A 399 12.19 -0.63 -21.91
C ARG A 399 13.37 -1.42 -21.36
N LEU A 400 14.06 -2.23 -22.18
CA LEU A 400 15.19 -3.05 -21.73
C LEU A 400 16.25 -2.24 -21.00
N LEU A 401 16.69 -1.09 -21.54
CA LEU A 401 17.70 -0.27 -20.87
C LEU A 401 17.24 0.19 -19.48
N ALA A 402 16.04 0.77 -19.38
CA ALA A 402 15.49 1.23 -18.10
C ALA A 402 15.29 0.09 -17.10
N ASN A 403 14.77 -1.05 -17.57
CA ASN A 403 14.55 -2.23 -16.76
C ASN A 403 15.88 -2.83 -16.27
N THR A 404 16.90 -2.90 -17.12
CA THR A 404 18.23 -3.40 -16.74
C THR A 404 18.89 -2.48 -15.72
N LEU A 405 18.89 -1.16 -15.95
CA LEU A 405 19.47 -0.20 -14.99
C LEU A 405 18.78 -0.28 -13.63
N PHE A 406 17.45 -0.34 -13.60
CA PHE A 406 16.69 -0.47 -12.36
C PHE A 406 16.87 -1.85 -11.70
N MET A 407 16.97 -2.92 -12.49
CA MET A 407 17.27 -4.26 -11.96
C MET A 407 18.66 -4.29 -11.32
N THR A 408 19.68 -3.76 -12.00
CA THR A 408 21.03 -3.63 -11.43
C THR A 408 20.98 -2.83 -10.13
N PHE A 409 20.26 -1.71 -10.11
CA PHE A 409 20.05 -0.92 -8.90
C PHE A 409 19.45 -1.74 -7.75
N VAL A 410 18.36 -2.48 -8.01
CA VAL A 410 17.71 -3.34 -7.01
C VAL A 410 18.65 -4.44 -6.52
N VAL A 411 19.34 -5.12 -7.45
CA VAL A 411 20.27 -6.22 -7.13
C VAL A 411 21.44 -5.73 -6.29
N VAL A 412 22.03 -4.58 -6.61
CA VAL A 412 23.11 -3.98 -5.81
C VAL A 412 22.63 -3.70 -4.39
N ASN A 413 21.45 -3.11 -4.20
CA ASN A 413 20.90 -2.86 -2.86
C ASN A 413 20.67 -4.17 -2.09
N ILE A 414 20.13 -5.21 -2.74
CA ILE A 414 19.93 -6.52 -2.12
C ILE A 414 21.27 -7.14 -1.72
N ILE A 415 22.30 -7.06 -2.57
CA ILE A 415 23.64 -7.56 -2.25
C ILE A 415 24.20 -6.84 -1.02
N LEU A 416 24.09 -5.50 -0.96
CA LEU A 416 24.55 -4.73 0.19
C LEU A 416 23.81 -5.13 1.48
N ILE A 417 22.50 -5.37 1.40
CA ILE A 417 21.71 -5.88 2.53
C ILE A 417 22.21 -7.27 2.95
N ILE A 418 22.45 -8.18 2.01
CA ILE A 418 22.95 -9.54 2.30
C ILE A 418 24.33 -9.48 2.95
N VAL A 419 25.24 -8.66 2.42
CA VAL A 419 26.58 -8.44 2.97
C VAL A 419 26.47 -7.91 4.40
N GLY A 420 25.71 -6.84 4.63
CA GLY A 420 25.50 -6.28 5.97
C GLY A 420 24.85 -7.26 6.95
N THR A 421 23.96 -8.13 6.46
CA THR A 421 23.26 -9.12 7.29
C THR A 421 24.20 -10.25 7.71
N PHE A 422 24.85 -10.90 6.75
CA PHE A 422 25.52 -12.20 6.97
C PHE A 422 27.03 -12.13 7.01
N PHE A 423 27.66 -11.10 6.43
CA PHE A 423 29.10 -11.04 6.23
C PHE A 423 29.80 -9.95 7.05
N ARG A 424 29.08 -9.28 7.95
CA ARG A 424 29.63 -8.26 8.86
C ARG A 424 29.67 -8.77 10.30
N GLY A 425 30.88 -8.85 10.86
CA GLY A 425 31.19 -9.29 12.22
C GLY A 425 31.58 -8.15 13.15
N GLN A 426 32.40 -8.45 14.17
CA GLN A 426 32.89 -7.47 15.13
C GLN A 426 33.61 -6.32 14.42
N ASN A 427 33.44 -5.10 14.92
CA ASN A 427 33.99 -3.85 14.37
C ASN A 427 33.59 -3.58 12.91
N TRP A 428 32.47 -4.16 12.46
CA TRP A 428 32.04 -4.13 11.06
C TRP A 428 33.05 -4.77 10.08
N GLU A 429 33.95 -5.60 10.58
CA GLU A 429 34.89 -6.34 9.73
C GLU A 429 34.18 -7.41 8.92
N PHE A 430 34.74 -7.71 7.75
CA PHE A 430 34.22 -8.77 6.92
C PHE A 430 34.48 -10.11 7.60
N ALA A 431 33.42 -10.86 7.88
CA ALA A 431 33.48 -12.17 8.50
C ALA A 431 32.69 -13.17 7.66
N SER A 432 33.31 -14.30 7.31
CA SER A 432 32.60 -15.40 6.66
C SER A 432 31.58 -16.00 7.63
N PRO A 433 30.35 -16.28 7.20
CA PRO A 433 29.39 -17.04 7.99
C PRO A 433 29.71 -18.55 8.02
N PHE A 434 30.73 -18.99 7.26
CA PHE A 434 31.23 -20.35 7.15
C PHE A 434 32.63 -20.50 7.74
#